data_AF-A0A5D4T3Z6-F1
#
_entry.id   AF-A0A5D4T3Z6-F1
#
_cell.length_a   1.000
_cell.length_b   1.000
_cell.length_c   1.000
_cell.angle_alpha   90.00
_cell.angle_beta   90.00
_cell.angle_gamma   90.00
#
_symmetry.space_group_name_H-M   'P 1'
#
loop_
_entity.id
_entity.type
_entity.pdbx_description
1 polymer ?
#
loop_
_entity_poly.entity_id
_entity_poly.type
_entity_poly.pdbx_seq_one_letter_code
_entity_poly.pdbx_strand_id
1 'polypeptide(L)'
;MKANLKQRLFSPISLAGMFFFLASSLFIAEPYLLMLTAAQLIFVPLMLQLLVEVKRKHIVITWIAMLSIFLLHVVTSSAGQVVFAFIYLVFTFIVALYGVKRFLKRGFTNWAEISIDIGLMYLFVGGLWYFAYIAGIDTGFSPLITWLTAIHFHYSAFLFPVSLGFFGRLHDSKWYPYIVCSVLAGPMLVAIGITFWPLLEFISVLVYIFAIYSLIFLAFRTRFASKLQAMLIRLSYSALGITIIFSLFYAANSAFGSWFVSIYFMLLFHGFFNCVVFGLLGVLGWVMAPPPTNQAVWNFPVSQIRGKLKGTGEPRSGLVENLSDFVDVKVLPNTIVQFYEQTERYQLVASVKWSTWFKPLAWCYKWISMKLQQLNLPISRKPTEMTYTIRAVDPVLDGRKSPRAWIRKVKNNTVFVAIYSQHETEGRTYMNIALPLPFSSMIGILQLDAVDGRLVLSSEGDRDSGVYLALGSTTFKLPLSEYFVIREQSRGVLTAEHKMKIFGVPFLRIDYRIVEK
;
A
#
# COMPACT_ATOMS: atom_id res chain seq x y z
N MET A 1 -30.37 -6.27 -0.24
CA MET A 1 -29.76 -6.12 -1.59
C MET A 1 -30.49 -5.11 -2.47
N LYS A 2 -31.81 -5.25 -2.75
CA LYS A 2 -32.55 -4.31 -3.61
C LYS A 2 -32.56 -2.85 -3.10
N ALA A 3 -32.68 -2.61 -1.79
CA ALA A 3 -32.69 -1.26 -1.21
C ALA A 3 -31.35 -0.52 -1.39
N ASN A 4 -30.21 -1.17 -1.12
CA ASN A 4 -28.87 -0.58 -1.29
C ASN A 4 -28.53 -0.32 -2.77
N LEU A 5 -28.95 -1.21 -3.68
CA LEU A 5 -28.79 -1.02 -5.11
C LEU A 5 -29.52 0.25 -5.59
N LYS A 6 -30.80 0.40 -5.19
CA LYS A 6 -31.62 1.56 -5.55
C LYS A 6 -31.01 2.85 -4.97
N GLN A 7 -30.55 2.83 -3.73
CA GLN A 7 -29.97 4.02 -3.09
C GLN A 7 -28.69 4.52 -3.78
N ARG A 8 -27.84 3.62 -4.31
CA ARG A 8 -26.55 4.00 -4.93
C ARG A 8 -26.68 4.34 -6.42
N LEU A 9 -27.49 3.59 -7.18
CA LEU A 9 -27.74 3.89 -8.60
C LEU A 9 -28.57 5.16 -8.79
N PHE A 10 -29.52 5.44 -7.89
CA PHE A 10 -30.34 6.66 -7.92
C PHE A 10 -29.84 7.73 -6.95
N SER A 11 -28.55 7.73 -6.63
CA SER A 11 -27.95 8.79 -5.82
C SER A 11 -27.89 10.11 -6.61
N PRO A 12 -27.85 11.28 -5.95
CA PRO A 12 -27.75 12.57 -6.64
C PRO A 12 -26.53 12.69 -7.56
N ILE A 13 -25.42 12.01 -7.22
CA ILE A 13 -24.22 11.97 -8.05
C ILE A 13 -24.47 11.12 -9.29
N SER A 14 -25.03 9.91 -9.12
CA SER A 14 -25.27 8.99 -10.24
C SER A 14 -26.29 9.54 -11.25
N LEU A 15 -27.35 10.18 -10.75
CA LEU A 15 -28.35 10.85 -11.59
C LEU A 15 -27.76 12.01 -12.39
N ALA A 16 -26.97 12.88 -11.73
CA ALA A 16 -26.28 13.98 -12.40
C ALA A 16 -25.30 13.47 -13.47
N GLY A 17 -24.52 12.43 -13.16
CA GLY A 17 -23.60 11.79 -14.09
C GLY A 17 -24.28 11.25 -15.35
N MET A 18 -25.40 10.53 -15.18
CA MET A 18 -26.20 10.04 -16.31
C MET A 18 -26.79 11.19 -17.14
N PHE A 19 -27.34 12.22 -16.49
CA PHE A 19 -27.87 13.41 -17.17
C PHE A 19 -26.79 14.12 -18.00
N PHE A 20 -25.64 14.43 -17.39
CA PHE A 20 -24.54 15.10 -18.08
C PHE A 20 -23.95 14.24 -19.19
N PHE A 21 -23.88 12.91 -19.03
CA PHE A 21 -23.42 12.03 -20.11
C PHE A 21 -24.35 12.07 -21.32
N LEU A 22 -25.66 11.94 -21.09
CA LEU A 22 -26.67 12.04 -22.17
C LEU A 22 -26.63 13.42 -22.83
N ALA A 23 -26.49 14.49 -22.05
CA ALA A 23 -26.37 15.84 -22.59
C ALA A 23 -25.08 16.02 -23.41
N SER A 24 -23.93 15.55 -22.93
CA SER A 24 -22.66 15.57 -23.69
C SER A 24 -22.75 14.80 -25.00
N SER A 25 -23.52 13.72 -25.05
CA SER A 25 -23.66 12.92 -26.28
C SER A 25 -24.31 13.66 -27.45
N LEU A 26 -25.01 14.77 -27.17
CA LEU A 26 -25.60 15.63 -28.20
C LEU A 26 -24.58 16.58 -28.85
N PHE A 27 -23.43 16.82 -28.19
CA PHE A 27 -22.43 17.80 -28.63
C PHE A 27 -21.13 17.15 -29.14
N ILE A 28 -20.90 15.87 -28.84
CA ILE A 28 -19.69 15.15 -29.23
C ILE A 28 -19.83 14.64 -30.66
N ALA A 29 -18.99 15.14 -31.56
CA ALA A 29 -18.97 14.72 -32.96
C ALA A 29 -18.41 13.30 -33.16
N GLU A 30 -17.34 12.97 -32.44
CA GLU A 30 -16.63 11.70 -32.58
C GLU A 30 -17.09 10.67 -31.52
N PRO A 31 -17.80 9.59 -31.91
CA PRO A 31 -18.44 8.69 -30.93
C PRO A 31 -17.47 8.01 -29.96
N TYR A 32 -16.22 7.78 -30.37
CA TYR A 32 -15.22 7.13 -29.51
C TYR A 32 -14.86 7.98 -28.28
N LEU A 33 -15.01 9.31 -28.35
CA LEU A 33 -14.76 10.21 -27.23
C LEU A 33 -15.71 9.94 -26.05
N LEU A 34 -16.92 9.46 -26.34
CA LEU A 34 -17.92 9.10 -25.33
C LEU A 34 -17.43 8.01 -24.37
N MET A 35 -16.49 7.17 -24.78
CA MET A 35 -15.95 6.14 -23.88
C MET A 35 -15.20 6.77 -22.69
N LEU A 36 -14.41 7.82 -22.92
CA LEU A 36 -13.76 8.54 -21.83
C LEU A 36 -14.79 9.36 -21.04
N THR A 37 -15.70 10.05 -21.71
CA THR A 37 -16.77 10.81 -21.06
C THR A 37 -17.64 9.93 -20.15
N ALA A 38 -17.93 8.69 -20.53
CA ALA A 38 -18.62 7.71 -19.70
C ALA A 38 -17.82 7.36 -18.44
N ALA A 39 -16.50 7.19 -18.54
CA ALA A 39 -15.66 6.96 -17.37
C ALA A 39 -15.67 8.17 -16.42
N GLN A 40 -15.53 9.38 -16.97
CA GLN A 40 -15.47 10.62 -16.19
C GLN A 40 -16.79 10.96 -15.49
N LEU A 41 -17.92 10.76 -16.17
CA LEU A 41 -19.24 11.15 -15.68
C LEU A 41 -20.00 10.03 -14.97
N ILE A 42 -19.73 8.76 -15.27
CA ILE A 42 -20.50 7.63 -14.73
C ILE A 42 -19.60 6.75 -13.87
N PHE A 43 -18.56 6.13 -14.46
CA PHE A 43 -17.84 5.04 -13.79
C PHE A 43 -16.99 5.53 -12.62
N VAL A 44 -16.17 6.57 -12.80
CA VAL A 44 -15.32 7.12 -11.74
C VAL A 44 -16.14 7.62 -10.55
N PRO A 45 -17.15 8.50 -10.72
CA PRO A 45 -17.95 8.99 -9.61
C PRO A 45 -18.68 7.87 -8.86
N LEU A 46 -19.22 6.89 -9.59
CA LEU A 46 -19.96 5.79 -9.00
C LEU A 46 -19.03 4.89 -8.19
N MET A 47 -17.85 4.54 -8.70
CA MET A 47 -16.87 3.75 -7.96
C MET A 47 -16.37 4.47 -6.69
N LEU A 48 -16.18 5.80 -6.74
CA LEU A 48 -15.80 6.58 -5.56
C LEU A 48 -16.87 6.55 -4.46
N GLN A 49 -18.16 6.56 -4.83
CA GLN A 49 -19.25 6.42 -3.86
C GLN A 49 -19.24 5.07 -3.13
N LEU A 50 -18.69 4.02 -3.74
CA LEU A 50 -18.56 2.70 -3.12
C LEU A 50 -17.38 2.63 -2.14
N LEU A 51 -16.42 3.55 -2.24
CA LEU A 51 -15.20 3.56 -1.42
C LEU A 51 -15.28 4.45 -0.18
N VAL A 52 -16.15 5.46 -0.22
CA VAL A 52 -16.22 6.52 0.80
C VAL A 52 -17.65 6.75 1.24
N GLU A 53 -17.81 7.07 2.52
CA GLU A 53 -19.03 7.69 3.00
C GLU A 53 -19.20 9.07 2.33
N VAL A 54 -20.28 9.21 1.56
CA VAL A 54 -20.55 10.41 0.77
C VAL A 54 -21.12 11.50 1.69
N LYS A 55 -20.34 12.57 1.88
CA LYS A 55 -20.74 13.79 2.61
C LYS A 55 -21.08 14.89 1.61
N ARG A 56 -21.79 15.93 2.04
CA ARG A 56 -22.20 17.06 1.18
C ARG A 56 -21.04 17.66 0.37
N LYS A 57 -19.86 17.83 0.97
CA LYS A 57 -18.66 18.31 0.28
C LYS A 57 -18.22 17.41 -0.88
N HIS A 58 -18.35 16.08 -0.74
CA HIS A 58 -18.00 15.14 -1.79
C HIS A 58 -18.96 15.28 -2.97
N ILE A 59 -20.27 15.42 -2.70
CA ILE A 59 -21.30 15.63 -3.73
C ILE A 59 -20.99 16.90 -4.54
N VAL A 60 -20.74 18.02 -3.85
CA VAL A 60 -20.46 19.31 -4.51
C VAL A 60 -19.20 19.24 -5.37
N ILE A 61 -18.10 18.70 -4.84
CA ILE A 61 -16.84 18.57 -5.59
C ILE A 61 -17.03 17.68 -6.84
N THR A 62 -17.74 16.56 -6.70
CA THR A 62 -18.02 15.67 -7.84
C THR A 62 -18.94 16.33 -8.86
N TRP A 63 -19.95 17.08 -8.45
CA TRP A 63 -20.83 17.82 -9.37
C TRP A 63 -20.09 18.92 -10.13
N ILE A 64 -19.17 19.65 -9.48
CA ILE A 64 -18.33 20.65 -10.15
C ILE A 64 -17.48 19.97 -11.24
N ALA A 65 -16.88 18.82 -10.95
CA ALA A 65 -16.10 18.06 -11.91
C ALA A 65 -16.95 17.50 -13.06
N MET A 66 -18.15 16.99 -12.78
CA MET A 66 -19.08 16.53 -13.82
C MET A 66 -19.53 17.67 -14.73
N LEU A 67 -19.91 18.80 -14.13
CA LEU A 67 -20.33 19.99 -14.84
C LEU A 67 -19.18 20.52 -15.71
N SER A 68 -17.93 20.50 -15.23
CA SER A 68 -16.79 20.93 -16.05
C SER A 68 -16.58 20.05 -17.28
N ILE A 69 -16.68 18.72 -17.15
CA ILE A 69 -16.61 17.81 -18.30
C ILE A 69 -17.76 18.06 -19.29
N PHE A 70 -18.98 18.27 -18.81
CA PHE A 70 -20.10 18.61 -19.70
C PHE A 70 -19.87 19.96 -20.42
N LEU A 71 -19.52 21.02 -19.67
CA LEU A 71 -19.30 22.35 -20.22
C LEU A 71 -18.14 22.41 -21.22
N LEU A 72 -17.16 21.52 -21.10
CA LEU A 72 -16.09 21.38 -22.08
C LEU A 72 -16.62 21.08 -23.50
N HIS A 73 -17.72 20.31 -23.61
CA HIS A 73 -18.35 20.00 -24.89
C HIS A 73 -19.30 21.09 -25.41
N VAL A 74 -19.72 22.01 -24.54
CA VAL A 74 -20.63 23.12 -24.89
C VAL A 74 -19.87 24.38 -25.26
N VAL A 75 -18.75 24.65 -24.58
CA VAL A 75 -17.97 25.87 -24.77
C VAL A 75 -17.05 25.75 -25.98
N THR A 76 -17.14 26.75 -26.87
CA THR A 76 -16.39 26.81 -28.12
C THR A 76 -15.02 27.47 -27.99
N SER A 77 -14.80 28.29 -26.95
CA SER A 77 -13.50 28.94 -26.72
C SER A 77 -12.46 27.96 -26.17
N SER A 78 -11.27 27.92 -26.78
CA SER A 78 -10.15 27.09 -26.33
C SER A 78 -9.74 27.37 -24.88
N ALA A 79 -9.64 28.65 -24.48
CA ALA A 79 -9.33 29.04 -23.11
C ALA A 79 -10.34 28.49 -22.09
N GLY A 80 -11.65 28.52 -22.42
CA GLY A 80 -12.70 27.95 -21.59
C GLY A 80 -12.57 26.42 -21.44
N GLN A 81 -12.29 25.70 -22.54
CA GLN A 81 -12.07 24.25 -22.51
C GLN A 81 -10.87 23.87 -21.62
N VAL A 82 -9.77 24.62 -21.68
CA VAL A 82 -8.60 24.43 -20.81
C VAL A 82 -8.95 24.64 -19.34
N VAL A 83 -9.74 25.67 -19.01
CA VAL A 83 -10.19 25.92 -17.63
C VAL A 83 -11.04 24.74 -17.11
N PHE A 84 -11.98 24.24 -17.90
CA PHE A 84 -12.82 23.11 -17.48
C PHE A 84 -12.05 21.78 -17.37
N ALA A 85 -11.08 21.55 -18.26
CA ALA A 85 -10.17 20.42 -18.15
C ALA A 85 -9.28 20.53 -16.89
N PHE A 86 -8.84 21.74 -16.53
CA PHE A 86 -8.09 21.98 -15.31
C PHE A 86 -8.93 21.70 -14.05
N ILE A 87 -10.21 22.07 -14.04
CA ILE A 87 -11.13 21.72 -12.93
C ILE A 87 -11.21 20.20 -12.76
N TYR A 88 -11.31 19.44 -13.86
CA TYR A 88 -11.28 17.98 -13.79
C TYR A 88 -9.92 17.43 -13.30
N LEU A 89 -8.80 18.04 -13.71
CA LEU A 89 -7.47 17.69 -13.21
C LEU A 89 -7.35 17.90 -11.69
N VAL A 90 -7.88 19.01 -11.16
CA VAL A 90 -7.92 19.27 -9.71
C VAL A 90 -8.76 18.21 -9.00
N PHE A 91 -9.89 17.79 -9.59
CA PHE A 91 -10.70 16.71 -9.06
C PHE A 91 -9.92 15.38 -8.97
N THR A 92 -9.24 14.97 -10.04
CA THR A 92 -8.45 13.72 -10.02
C THR A 92 -7.27 13.80 -9.04
N PHE A 93 -6.67 14.98 -8.87
CA PHE A 93 -5.65 15.21 -7.84
C PHE A 93 -6.19 15.02 -6.42
N ILE A 94 -7.37 15.55 -6.10
CA ILE A 94 -8.03 15.34 -4.80
C ILE A 94 -8.30 13.85 -4.56
N VAL A 95 -8.72 13.12 -5.59
CA VAL A 95 -8.92 11.66 -5.51
C VAL A 95 -7.60 10.93 -5.25
N ALA A 96 -6.51 11.33 -5.89
CA ALA A 96 -5.18 10.77 -5.65
C ALA A 96 -4.69 11.04 -4.22
N LEU A 97 -4.86 12.25 -3.70
CA LEU A 97 -4.55 12.57 -2.29
C LEU A 97 -5.34 11.71 -1.31
N TYR A 98 -6.60 11.39 -1.65
CA TYR A 98 -7.40 10.46 -0.87
C TYR A 98 -6.84 9.03 -0.94
N GLY A 99 -6.39 8.57 -2.10
CA GLY A 99 -5.64 7.32 -2.26
C GLY A 99 -4.37 7.26 -1.40
N VAL A 100 -3.55 8.31 -1.41
CA VAL A 100 -2.36 8.44 -0.56
C VAL A 100 -2.72 8.36 0.92
N LYS A 101 -3.75 9.10 1.34
CA LYS A 101 -4.20 9.08 2.73
C LYS A 101 -4.69 7.70 3.18
N ARG A 102 -5.36 6.95 2.30
CA ARG A 102 -5.80 5.57 2.59
C ARG A 102 -4.61 4.63 2.69
N PHE A 103 -3.68 4.71 1.75
CA PHE A 103 -2.46 3.91 1.76
C PHE A 103 -1.65 4.15 3.04
N LEU A 104 -1.44 5.42 3.41
CA LEU A 104 -0.73 5.80 4.64
C LEU A 104 -1.46 5.45 5.94
N LYS A 105 -2.71 4.97 5.90
CA LYS A 105 -3.43 4.45 7.07
C LYS A 105 -3.38 2.93 7.20
N ARG A 106 -2.80 2.22 6.22
CA ARG A 106 -2.92 0.76 6.05
C ARG A 106 -1.62 0.08 5.66
N GLY A 107 -0.74 0.80 4.99
CA GLY A 107 0.57 0.32 4.60
C GLY A 107 0.53 -0.85 3.61
N PHE A 108 1.48 -1.77 3.75
CA PHE A 108 1.85 -2.72 2.70
C PHE A 108 1.28 -4.13 2.89
N THR A 109 0.34 -4.33 3.82
CA THR A 109 -0.12 -5.68 4.19
C THR A 109 -1.40 -6.12 3.51
N ASN A 110 -2.21 -5.18 3.00
CA ASN A 110 -3.52 -5.50 2.42
C ASN A 110 -3.54 -5.22 0.92
N TRP A 111 -3.23 -6.25 0.13
CA TRP A 111 -3.16 -6.16 -1.34
C TRP A 111 -4.45 -5.68 -2.00
N ALA A 112 -5.62 -6.02 -1.42
CA ALA A 112 -6.90 -5.55 -1.92
C ALA A 112 -7.05 -4.04 -1.78
N GLU A 113 -6.66 -3.50 -0.62
CA GLU A 113 -6.69 -2.06 -0.40
C GLU A 113 -5.58 -1.33 -1.16
N ILE A 114 -4.38 -1.90 -1.28
CA ILE A 114 -3.28 -1.34 -2.07
C ILE A 114 -3.72 -1.18 -3.54
N SER A 115 -4.42 -2.17 -4.10
CA SER A 115 -4.95 -2.10 -5.46
C SER A 115 -5.91 -0.94 -5.66
N ILE A 116 -6.84 -0.73 -4.72
CA ILE A 116 -7.75 0.42 -4.72
C ILE A 116 -6.96 1.72 -4.59
N ASP A 117 -6.09 1.81 -3.61
CA ASP A 117 -5.40 3.04 -3.23
C ASP A 117 -4.48 3.53 -4.37
N ILE A 118 -3.79 2.61 -5.06
CA ILE A 118 -2.99 2.93 -6.27
C ILE A 118 -3.91 3.27 -7.45
N GLY A 119 -5.04 2.58 -7.62
CA GLY A 119 -6.03 2.94 -8.64
C GLY A 119 -6.51 4.39 -8.51
N LEU A 120 -6.76 4.85 -7.28
CA LEU A 120 -7.10 6.25 -7.00
C LEU A 120 -5.97 7.22 -7.37
N MET A 121 -4.70 6.83 -7.17
CA MET A 121 -3.53 7.65 -7.55
C MET A 121 -3.36 7.71 -9.07
N TYR A 122 -3.53 6.59 -9.76
CA TYR A 122 -3.42 6.50 -11.22
C TYR A 122 -4.47 7.31 -11.96
N LEU A 123 -5.64 7.55 -11.36
CA LEU A 123 -6.63 8.46 -11.94
C LEU A 123 -6.07 9.87 -12.17
N PHE A 124 -5.18 10.37 -11.31
CA PHE A 124 -4.54 11.68 -11.50
C PHE A 124 -3.64 11.70 -12.74
N VAL A 125 -2.94 10.60 -13.03
CA VAL A 125 -2.18 10.47 -14.28
C VAL A 125 -3.14 10.55 -15.48
N GLY A 126 -4.29 9.86 -15.43
CA GLY A 126 -5.32 9.99 -16.46
C GLY A 126 -5.84 11.43 -16.62
N GLY A 127 -5.98 12.17 -15.52
CA GLY A 127 -6.32 13.59 -15.53
C GLY A 127 -5.25 14.46 -16.20
N LEU A 128 -3.96 14.21 -15.93
CA LEU A 128 -2.84 14.93 -16.55
C LEU A 128 -2.82 14.74 -18.07
N TRP A 129 -2.97 13.50 -18.54
CA TRP A 129 -3.00 13.19 -19.98
C TRP A 129 -4.24 13.77 -20.66
N TYR A 130 -5.41 13.75 -19.99
CA TYR A 130 -6.61 14.39 -20.52
C TYR A 130 -6.44 15.91 -20.62
N PHE A 131 -5.88 16.54 -19.59
CA PHE A 131 -5.59 17.98 -19.61
C PHE A 131 -4.61 18.34 -20.74
N ALA A 132 -3.54 17.56 -20.91
CA ALA A 132 -2.57 17.76 -21.99
C ALA A 132 -3.22 17.66 -23.37
N TYR A 133 -4.12 16.69 -23.57
CA TYR A 133 -4.90 16.55 -24.81
C TYR A 133 -5.75 17.79 -25.10
N ILE A 134 -6.50 18.29 -24.11
CA ILE A 134 -7.38 19.47 -24.29
C ILE A 134 -6.57 20.76 -24.47
N ALA A 135 -5.47 20.91 -23.73
CA ALA A 135 -4.61 22.09 -23.80
C ALA A 135 -3.67 22.11 -25.00
N GLY A 136 -3.63 21.04 -25.81
CA GLY A 136 -2.72 20.94 -26.96
C GLY A 136 -1.25 20.92 -26.55
N ILE A 137 -0.93 20.39 -25.36
CA ILE A 137 0.45 20.29 -24.87
C ILE A 137 1.15 19.18 -25.65
N ASP A 138 2.33 19.49 -26.19
CA ASP A 138 3.18 18.50 -26.85
C ASP A 138 3.74 17.51 -25.81
N THR A 139 3.29 16.26 -25.90
CA THR A 139 3.74 15.15 -25.04
C THR A 139 4.81 14.29 -25.71
N GLY A 140 5.22 14.63 -26.94
CA GLY A 140 6.03 13.77 -27.82
C GLY A 140 5.21 12.70 -28.55
N PHE A 141 3.89 12.66 -28.36
CA PHE A 141 2.97 11.72 -29.01
C PHE A 141 1.85 12.45 -29.77
N SER A 142 1.21 11.74 -30.70
CA SER A 142 0.06 12.30 -31.43
C SER A 142 -1.11 12.65 -30.47
N PRO A 143 -2.01 13.58 -30.86
CA PRO A 143 -3.18 13.89 -30.04
C PRO A 143 -4.04 12.66 -29.72
N LEU A 144 -4.17 11.73 -30.68
CA LEU A 144 -4.89 10.48 -30.48
C LEU A 144 -4.23 9.59 -29.43
N ILE A 145 -2.90 9.42 -29.46
CA ILE A 145 -2.18 8.64 -28.45
C ILE A 145 -2.29 9.33 -27.07
N THR A 146 -2.19 10.66 -27.02
CA THR A 146 -2.36 11.42 -25.78
C THR A 146 -3.72 11.17 -25.14
N TRP A 147 -4.80 11.20 -25.95
CA TRP A 147 -6.15 10.86 -25.49
C TRP A 147 -6.30 9.38 -25.11
N LEU A 148 -5.72 8.47 -25.92
CA LEU A 148 -5.71 7.04 -25.64
C LEU A 148 -5.05 6.75 -24.28
N THR A 149 -3.94 7.39 -23.97
CA THR A 149 -3.29 7.25 -22.66
C THR A 149 -4.22 7.70 -21.54
N ALA A 150 -4.91 8.84 -21.70
CA ALA A 150 -5.88 9.32 -20.72
C ALA A 150 -6.99 8.28 -20.44
N ILE A 151 -7.60 7.70 -21.48
CA ILE A 151 -8.66 6.69 -21.30
C ILE A 151 -8.13 5.40 -20.67
N HIS A 152 -6.94 4.92 -21.02
CA HIS A 152 -6.35 3.75 -20.36
C HIS A 152 -6.17 4.00 -18.86
N PHE A 153 -5.73 5.19 -18.45
CA PHE A 153 -5.60 5.49 -17.02
C PHE A 153 -6.95 5.55 -16.27
N HIS A 154 -8.06 5.84 -16.94
CA HIS A 154 -9.40 5.78 -16.32
C HIS A 154 -9.94 4.34 -16.25
N TYR A 155 -9.67 3.51 -17.25
CA TYR A 155 -10.15 2.12 -17.30
C TYR A 155 -9.16 1.11 -16.72
N SER A 156 -8.01 0.91 -17.36
CA SER A 156 -7.03 -0.11 -16.96
C SER A 156 -6.25 0.26 -15.71
N ALA A 157 -6.08 1.55 -15.41
CA ALA A 157 -5.29 2.01 -14.25
C ALA A 157 -6.14 2.51 -13.06
N PHE A 158 -7.42 2.85 -13.24
CA PHE A 158 -8.33 3.19 -12.13
C PHE A 158 -9.41 2.12 -11.95
N LEU A 159 -10.27 1.92 -12.96
CA LEU A 159 -11.45 1.07 -12.80
C LEU A 159 -11.08 -0.39 -12.53
N PHE A 160 -10.08 -0.90 -13.26
CA PHE A 160 -9.62 -2.27 -13.09
C PHE A 160 -8.93 -2.53 -11.74
N PRO A 161 -7.98 -1.70 -11.26
CA PRO A 161 -7.44 -1.86 -9.91
C PRO A 161 -8.48 -1.73 -8.80
N VAL A 162 -9.43 -0.80 -8.90
CA VAL A 162 -10.50 -0.69 -7.89
C VAL A 162 -11.39 -1.95 -7.91
N SER A 163 -11.76 -2.45 -9.09
CA SER A 163 -12.48 -3.72 -9.26
C SER A 163 -11.69 -4.91 -8.68
N LEU A 164 -10.38 -4.97 -8.96
CA LEU A 164 -9.49 -6.01 -8.48
C LEU A 164 -9.36 -5.98 -6.96
N GLY A 165 -9.33 -4.80 -6.35
CA GLY A 165 -9.35 -4.67 -4.90
C GLY A 165 -10.68 -5.07 -4.26
N PHE A 166 -11.82 -4.76 -4.88
CA PHE A 166 -13.10 -5.32 -4.44
C PHE A 166 -13.12 -6.85 -4.53
N PHE A 167 -12.58 -7.42 -5.59
CA PHE A 167 -12.41 -8.86 -5.70
C PHE A 167 -11.55 -9.44 -4.56
N GLY A 168 -10.43 -8.80 -4.23
CA GLY A 168 -9.56 -9.24 -3.13
C GLY A 168 -10.17 -9.15 -1.74
N ARG A 169 -11.20 -8.32 -1.54
CA ARG A 169 -11.98 -8.32 -0.29
C ARG A 169 -12.87 -9.56 -0.13
N LEU A 170 -13.17 -10.26 -1.23
CA LEU A 170 -14.02 -11.45 -1.25
C LEU A 170 -13.24 -12.76 -1.36
N HIS A 171 -12.02 -12.71 -1.88
CA HIS A 171 -11.26 -13.89 -2.24
C HIS A 171 -9.89 -13.90 -1.58
N ASP A 172 -9.58 -15.00 -0.90
CA ASP A 172 -8.26 -15.25 -0.34
C ASP A 172 -7.52 -16.29 -1.20
N SER A 173 -6.39 -15.91 -1.77
CA SER A 173 -5.54 -16.77 -2.58
C SER A 173 -4.10 -16.30 -2.55
N LYS A 174 -3.17 -17.26 -2.45
CA LYS A 174 -1.73 -16.99 -2.53
C LYS A 174 -1.29 -16.40 -3.87
N TRP A 175 -2.08 -16.57 -4.93
CA TRP A 175 -1.83 -16.00 -6.26
C TRP A 175 -2.28 -14.54 -6.38
N TYR A 176 -3.23 -14.10 -5.54
CA TYR A 176 -3.82 -12.77 -5.64
C TYR A 176 -2.81 -11.62 -5.54
N PRO A 177 -1.82 -11.63 -4.61
CA PRO A 177 -0.79 -10.59 -4.56
C PRO A 177 0.00 -10.44 -5.87
N TYR A 178 0.32 -11.54 -6.55
CA TYR A 178 1.04 -11.51 -7.82
C TYR A 178 0.18 -10.93 -8.94
N ILE A 179 -1.12 -11.27 -8.98
CA ILE A 179 -2.08 -10.67 -9.92
C ILE A 179 -2.15 -9.15 -9.70
N VAL A 180 -2.31 -8.71 -8.44
CA VAL A 180 -2.34 -7.28 -8.11
C VAL A 180 -1.05 -6.58 -8.54
N CYS A 181 0.11 -7.14 -8.21
CA CYS A 181 1.40 -6.57 -8.59
C CYS A 181 1.52 -6.40 -10.12
N SER A 182 1.20 -7.45 -10.88
CA SER A 182 1.24 -7.43 -12.35
C SER A 182 0.28 -6.40 -12.95
N VAL A 183 -0.95 -6.32 -12.43
CA VAL A 183 -1.96 -5.36 -12.91
C VAL A 183 -1.54 -3.92 -12.63
N LEU A 184 -1.01 -3.65 -11.44
CA LEU A 184 -0.58 -2.29 -11.07
C LEU A 184 0.69 -1.85 -11.80
N ALA A 185 1.61 -2.78 -12.09
CA ALA A 185 2.81 -2.49 -12.86
C ALA A 185 2.50 -2.27 -14.36
N GLY A 186 1.47 -2.95 -14.89
CA GLY A 186 1.13 -2.97 -16.31
C GLY A 186 1.11 -1.61 -17.01
N PRO A 187 0.29 -0.63 -16.56
CA PRO A 187 0.22 0.69 -17.21
C PRO A 187 1.57 1.38 -17.35
N MET A 188 2.44 1.27 -16.34
CA MET A 188 3.77 1.90 -16.35
C MET A 188 4.74 1.14 -17.26
N LEU A 189 4.74 -0.18 -17.21
CA LEU A 189 5.62 -0.99 -18.05
C LEU A 189 5.27 -0.87 -19.55
N VAL A 190 3.97 -0.85 -19.88
CA VAL A 190 3.49 -0.62 -21.25
C VAL A 190 3.86 0.78 -21.74
N ALA A 191 3.67 1.82 -20.92
CA ALA A 191 4.06 3.18 -21.28
C ALA A 191 5.58 3.30 -21.56
N ILE A 192 6.42 2.69 -20.73
CA ILE A 192 7.87 2.63 -20.96
C ILE A 192 8.18 1.84 -22.24
N GLY A 193 7.48 0.72 -22.48
CA GLY A 193 7.65 -0.11 -23.66
C GLY A 193 7.36 0.62 -24.96
N ILE A 194 6.23 1.33 -25.03
CA ILE A 194 5.84 2.15 -26.19
C ILE A 194 6.86 3.27 -26.44
N THR A 195 7.43 3.85 -25.38
CA THR A 195 8.35 5.00 -25.49
C THR A 195 9.78 4.59 -25.88
N PHE A 196 10.29 3.50 -25.30
CA PHE A 196 11.72 3.19 -25.35
C PHE A 196 12.06 1.79 -25.86
N TRP A 197 11.19 0.78 -25.64
CA TRP A 197 11.55 -0.61 -25.89
C TRP A 197 10.33 -1.48 -26.25
N PRO A 198 10.00 -1.66 -27.55
CA PRO A 198 8.82 -2.41 -27.98
C PRO A 198 8.77 -3.87 -27.48
N LEU A 199 9.93 -4.51 -27.28
CA LEU A 199 9.97 -5.85 -26.69
C LEU A 199 9.49 -5.85 -25.23
N LEU A 200 9.76 -4.79 -24.46
CA LEU A 200 9.21 -4.63 -23.12
C LEU A 200 7.69 -4.49 -23.16
N GLU A 201 7.14 -3.74 -24.12
CA GLU A 201 5.69 -3.64 -24.32
C GLU A 201 5.08 -5.03 -24.50
N PHE A 202 5.63 -5.83 -25.43
CA PHE A 202 5.18 -7.19 -25.70
C PHE A 202 5.25 -8.11 -24.46
N ILE A 203 6.39 -8.12 -23.76
CA ILE A 203 6.56 -8.91 -22.53
C ILE A 203 5.57 -8.44 -21.44
N SER A 204 5.34 -7.14 -21.32
CA SER A 204 4.41 -6.57 -20.35
C SER A 204 2.98 -7.01 -20.61
N VAL A 205 2.56 -7.06 -21.88
CA VAL A 205 1.24 -7.58 -22.26
C VAL A 205 1.12 -9.07 -21.90
N LEU A 206 2.15 -9.90 -22.11
CA LEU A 206 2.13 -11.31 -21.71
C LEU A 206 1.95 -11.49 -20.19
N VAL A 207 2.66 -10.70 -19.38
CA VAL A 207 2.50 -10.69 -17.92
C VAL A 207 1.08 -10.27 -17.54
N TYR A 208 0.53 -9.27 -18.24
CA TYR A 208 -0.84 -8.80 -18.03
C TYR A 208 -1.89 -9.86 -18.39
N ILE A 209 -1.69 -10.60 -19.48
CA ILE A 209 -2.53 -11.74 -19.89
C ILE A 209 -2.53 -12.79 -18.78
N PHE A 210 -1.37 -13.21 -18.29
CA PHE A 210 -1.29 -14.21 -17.22
C PHE A 210 -2.07 -13.76 -15.97
N ALA A 211 -1.94 -12.49 -15.59
CA ALA A 211 -2.68 -11.93 -14.46
C ALA A 211 -4.20 -11.92 -14.69
N ILE A 212 -4.67 -11.50 -15.87
CA ILE A 212 -6.10 -11.45 -16.22
C ILE A 212 -6.70 -12.85 -16.26
N TYR A 213 -6.05 -13.82 -16.91
CA TYR A 213 -6.56 -15.20 -16.97
C TYR A 213 -6.58 -15.87 -15.60
N SER A 214 -5.57 -15.60 -14.77
CA SER A 214 -5.55 -16.03 -13.37
C SER A 214 -6.73 -15.41 -12.59
N LEU A 215 -6.99 -14.11 -12.78
CA LEU A 215 -8.14 -13.44 -12.16
C LEU A 215 -9.47 -14.03 -12.61
N ILE A 216 -9.65 -14.28 -13.91
CA ILE A 216 -10.86 -14.92 -14.46
C ILE A 216 -11.07 -16.27 -13.77
N PHE A 217 -10.04 -17.11 -13.75
CA PHE A 217 -10.09 -18.42 -13.09
C PHE A 217 -10.51 -18.32 -11.61
N LEU A 218 -9.91 -17.40 -10.85
CA LEU A 218 -10.29 -17.16 -9.45
C LEU A 218 -11.72 -16.61 -9.33
N ALA A 219 -12.16 -15.75 -10.23
CA ALA A 219 -13.51 -15.19 -10.24
C ALA A 219 -14.60 -16.24 -10.47
N PHE A 220 -14.34 -17.26 -11.29
CA PHE A 220 -15.24 -18.40 -11.45
C PHE A 220 -15.30 -19.31 -10.21
N ARG A 221 -14.23 -19.33 -9.40
CA ARG A 221 -14.17 -20.06 -8.11
C ARG A 221 -14.66 -19.26 -6.90
N THR A 222 -14.98 -17.98 -7.08
CA THR A 222 -15.40 -17.10 -5.99
C THR A 222 -16.93 -17.10 -5.83
N ARG A 223 -17.38 -17.09 -4.57
CA ARG A 223 -18.79 -16.90 -4.20
C ARG A 223 -19.07 -15.41 -4.10
N PHE A 224 -20.13 -14.95 -4.76
CA PHE A 224 -20.61 -13.56 -4.70
C PHE A 224 -21.94 -13.50 -3.94
N ALA A 225 -22.37 -12.29 -3.57
CA ALA A 225 -23.60 -12.10 -2.79
C ALA A 225 -24.87 -12.54 -3.54
N SER A 226 -24.84 -12.55 -4.88
CA SER A 226 -25.95 -13.07 -5.70
C SER A 226 -25.47 -13.64 -7.04
N LYS A 227 -26.31 -14.48 -7.67
CA LYS A 227 -26.05 -15.05 -9.00
C LYS A 227 -25.88 -13.98 -10.08
N LEU A 228 -26.68 -12.90 -10.01
CA LEU A 228 -26.58 -11.79 -10.96
C LEU A 228 -25.27 -11.03 -10.80
N GLN A 229 -24.85 -10.72 -9.57
CA GLN A 229 -23.54 -10.11 -9.32
C GLN A 229 -22.40 -11.01 -9.86
N ALA A 230 -22.46 -12.31 -9.59
CA ALA A 230 -21.47 -13.26 -10.10
C ALA A 230 -21.40 -13.24 -11.63
N MET A 231 -22.55 -13.25 -12.30
CA MET A 231 -22.64 -13.19 -13.76
C MET A 231 -22.00 -11.90 -14.31
N LEU A 232 -22.39 -10.73 -13.77
CA LEU A 232 -21.89 -9.44 -14.22
C LEU A 232 -20.37 -9.31 -14.07
N ILE A 233 -19.82 -9.67 -12.91
CA ILE A 233 -18.37 -9.59 -12.64
C ILE A 233 -17.59 -10.59 -13.50
N ARG A 234 -18.09 -11.82 -13.68
CA ARG A 234 -17.42 -12.83 -14.51
C ARG A 234 -17.43 -12.43 -15.99
N LEU A 235 -18.56 -11.93 -16.52
CA LEU A 235 -18.61 -11.41 -17.89
C LEU A 235 -17.67 -10.23 -18.08
N SER A 236 -17.64 -9.31 -17.11
CA SER A 236 -16.72 -8.17 -17.10
C SER A 236 -15.24 -8.60 -17.18
N TYR A 237 -14.82 -9.58 -16.38
CA TYR A 237 -13.43 -10.08 -16.42
C TYR A 237 -13.14 -10.92 -17.67
N SER A 238 -14.08 -11.74 -18.12
CA SER A 238 -13.93 -12.48 -19.38
C SER A 238 -13.77 -11.54 -20.58
N ALA A 239 -14.42 -10.36 -20.54
CA ALA A 239 -14.25 -9.35 -21.58
C ALA A 239 -12.82 -8.81 -21.66
N LEU A 240 -12.17 -8.58 -20.52
CA LEU A 240 -10.74 -8.26 -20.50
C LEU A 240 -9.90 -9.39 -21.09
N GLY A 241 -10.22 -10.65 -20.78
CA GLY A 241 -9.52 -11.82 -21.32
C GLY A 241 -9.62 -11.94 -22.83
N ILE A 242 -10.76 -11.58 -23.42
CA ILE A 242 -10.93 -11.57 -24.88
C ILE A 242 -10.20 -10.37 -25.51
N THR A 243 -10.37 -9.18 -24.95
CA THR A 243 -9.85 -7.94 -25.56
C THR A 243 -8.33 -7.81 -25.46
N ILE A 244 -7.69 -8.40 -24.45
CA ILE A 244 -6.23 -8.36 -24.28
C ILE A 244 -5.48 -9.12 -25.37
N ILE A 245 -6.12 -10.09 -26.05
CA ILE A 245 -5.52 -10.81 -27.19
C ILE A 245 -5.21 -9.84 -28.34
N PHE A 246 -6.06 -8.83 -28.56
CA PHE A 246 -5.82 -7.82 -29.58
C PHE A 246 -4.72 -6.84 -29.19
N SER A 247 -4.56 -6.55 -27.90
CA SER A 247 -3.39 -5.83 -27.39
C SER A 247 -2.09 -6.62 -27.61
N LEU A 248 -2.14 -7.96 -27.52
CA LEU A 248 -0.99 -8.81 -27.82
C LEU A 248 -0.60 -8.72 -29.30
N PHE A 249 -1.58 -8.80 -30.21
CA PHE A 249 -1.30 -8.63 -31.64
C PHE A 249 -0.76 -7.24 -31.97
N TYR A 250 -1.33 -6.19 -31.37
CA TYR A 250 -0.81 -4.83 -31.51
C TYR A 250 0.65 -4.72 -31.04
N ALA A 251 0.97 -5.24 -29.85
CA ALA A 251 2.34 -5.22 -29.32
C ALA A 251 3.30 -6.13 -30.12
N ALA A 252 2.81 -7.26 -30.65
CA ALA A 252 3.58 -8.14 -31.53
C ALA A 252 3.94 -7.45 -32.85
N ASN A 253 3.04 -6.63 -33.39
CA ASN A 253 3.31 -5.81 -34.56
C ASN A 253 4.39 -4.76 -34.27
N SER A 254 4.31 -4.06 -33.15
CA SER A 254 5.36 -3.10 -32.73
C SER A 254 6.72 -3.76 -32.49
N ALA A 255 6.74 -4.96 -31.92
CA ALA A 255 7.98 -5.65 -31.56
C ALA A 255 8.62 -6.45 -32.71
N PHE A 256 7.80 -7.06 -33.58
CA PHE A 256 8.26 -8.05 -34.57
C PHE A 256 7.79 -7.74 -36.00
N GLY A 257 6.96 -6.72 -36.22
CA GLY A 257 6.43 -6.38 -37.55
C GLY A 257 5.41 -7.39 -38.10
N SER A 258 4.75 -8.18 -37.24
CA SER A 258 3.77 -9.20 -37.64
C SER A 258 2.42 -8.98 -36.95
N TRP A 259 1.32 -9.51 -37.52
CA TRP A 259 -0.04 -9.44 -36.94
C TRP A 259 -0.60 -8.02 -36.83
N PHE A 260 -0.66 -7.31 -37.96
CA PHE A 260 -1.15 -5.93 -38.02
C PHE A 260 -2.58 -5.79 -37.48
N VAL A 261 -2.75 -4.92 -36.48
CA VAL A 261 -4.04 -4.48 -35.95
C VAL A 261 -4.10 -2.96 -36.03
N SER A 262 -5.11 -2.43 -36.70
CA SER A 262 -5.27 -0.98 -36.82
C SER A 262 -5.74 -0.33 -35.51
N ILE A 263 -5.35 0.92 -35.29
CA ILE A 263 -5.82 1.72 -34.15
C ILE A 263 -7.35 1.86 -34.18
N TYR A 264 -7.95 1.96 -35.37
CA TYR A 264 -9.40 2.00 -35.52
C TYR A 264 -10.08 0.71 -35.01
N PHE A 265 -9.53 -0.45 -35.35
CA PHE A 265 -10.01 -1.72 -34.81
C PHE A 265 -9.83 -1.79 -33.28
N MET A 266 -8.70 -1.33 -32.75
CA MET A 266 -8.48 -1.25 -31.30
C MET A 266 -9.50 -0.34 -30.61
N LEU A 267 -9.86 0.80 -31.20
CA LEU A 267 -10.91 1.68 -30.66
C LEU A 267 -12.28 1.00 -30.65
N LEU A 268 -12.68 0.42 -31.78
CA LEU A 268 -14.01 -0.17 -31.94
C LEU A 268 -14.21 -1.48 -31.20
N PHE A 269 -13.22 -2.36 -31.19
CA PHE A 269 -13.37 -3.66 -30.55
C PHE A 269 -12.83 -3.61 -29.13
N HIS A 270 -11.53 -3.36 -28.95
CA HIS A 270 -10.92 -3.36 -27.62
C HIS A 270 -11.50 -2.24 -26.73
N GLY A 271 -11.58 -1.00 -27.23
CA GLY A 271 -12.08 0.16 -26.49
C GLY A 271 -13.55 0.03 -26.13
N PHE A 272 -14.43 -0.08 -27.13
CA PHE A 272 -15.88 -0.12 -26.91
C PHE A 272 -16.31 -1.33 -26.08
N PHE A 273 -15.76 -2.51 -26.38
CA PHE A 273 -16.11 -3.73 -25.62
C PHE A 273 -15.66 -3.62 -24.17
N ASN A 274 -14.50 -3.00 -23.89
CA ASN A 274 -14.08 -2.73 -22.53
C ASN A 274 -14.88 -1.61 -21.86
N CYS A 275 -15.36 -0.62 -22.60
CA CYS A 275 -16.26 0.41 -22.07
C CYS A 275 -17.59 -0.20 -21.61
N VAL A 276 -18.22 -1.01 -22.46
CA VAL A 276 -19.56 -1.57 -22.23
C VAL A 276 -19.52 -2.83 -21.37
N VAL A 277 -18.75 -3.84 -21.74
CA VAL A 277 -18.82 -5.14 -21.05
C VAL A 277 -17.99 -5.13 -19.77
N PHE A 278 -16.72 -4.73 -19.84
CA PHE A 278 -15.90 -4.62 -18.64
C PHE A 278 -16.35 -3.45 -17.75
N GLY A 279 -16.48 -2.25 -18.31
CA GLY A 279 -16.78 -1.03 -17.57
C GLY A 279 -18.18 -1.06 -16.96
N LEU A 280 -19.22 -1.04 -17.80
CA LEU A 280 -20.60 -0.96 -17.30
C LEU A 280 -21.01 -2.19 -16.49
N LEU A 281 -20.82 -3.42 -16.98
CA LEU A 281 -21.25 -4.60 -16.22
C LEU A 281 -20.42 -4.80 -14.95
N GLY A 282 -19.11 -4.53 -14.99
CA GLY A 282 -18.25 -4.61 -13.81
C GLY A 282 -18.68 -3.62 -12.73
N VAL A 283 -18.90 -2.35 -13.11
CA VAL A 283 -19.41 -1.31 -12.21
C VAL A 283 -20.76 -1.71 -11.61
N LEU A 284 -21.73 -2.11 -12.45
CA LEU A 284 -23.04 -2.54 -11.96
C LEU A 284 -22.93 -3.72 -11.00
N GLY A 285 -22.09 -4.71 -11.30
CA GLY A 285 -21.84 -5.85 -10.43
C GLY A 285 -21.33 -5.44 -9.04
N TRP A 286 -20.42 -4.47 -8.96
CA TRP A 286 -19.93 -3.98 -7.67
C TRP A 286 -20.92 -3.11 -6.91
N VAL A 287 -21.79 -2.37 -7.59
CA VAL A 287 -22.86 -1.59 -6.93
C VAL A 287 -23.89 -2.47 -6.23
N MET A 288 -24.16 -3.67 -6.76
CA MET A 288 -25.16 -4.57 -6.19
C MET A 288 -24.89 -4.93 -4.74
N ALA A 289 -23.64 -5.26 -4.43
CA ALA A 289 -23.18 -5.64 -3.10
C ALA A 289 -21.68 -5.33 -3.00
N PRO A 290 -21.30 -4.07 -2.68
CA PRO A 290 -19.91 -3.70 -2.54
C PRO A 290 -19.31 -4.42 -1.32
N PRO A 291 -18.19 -5.14 -1.48
CA PRO A 291 -17.60 -5.89 -0.38
C PRO A 291 -16.99 -4.96 0.66
N PRO A 292 -17.23 -5.18 1.97
CA PRO A 292 -16.64 -4.38 3.04
C PRO A 292 -15.12 -4.58 3.10
N THR A 293 -14.40 -3.58 3.59
CA THR A 293 -12.96 -3.71 3.82
C THR A 293 -12.71 -4.66 5.00
N ASN A 294 -11.69 -5.51 4.87
CA ASN A 294 -11.18 -6.36 5.94
C ASN A 294 -9.97 -5.72 6.67
N GLN A 295 -9.68 -4.46 6.37
CA GLN A 295 -8.54 -3.75 6.96
C GLN A 295 -8.76 -3.52 8.47
N ALA A 296 -7.85 -4.06 9.28
CA ALA A 296 -7.80 -3.77 10.70
C ALA A 296 -7.48 -2.28 10.95
N VAL A 297 -8.18 -1.69 11.93
CA VAL A 297 -7.86 -0.37 12.47
C VAL A 297 -6.95 -0.58 13.68
N TRP A 298 -5.75 -0.02 13.64
CA TRP A 298 -4.82 -0.12 14.76
C TRP A 298 -5.08 0.99 15.78
N ASN A 299 -5.26 0.59 17.04
CA ASN A 299 -5.56 1.50 18.13
C ASN A 299 -4.69 1.21 19.35
N PHE A 300 -3.38 1.13 19.13
CA PHE A 300 -2.38 1.01 20.20
C PHE A 300 -1.70 2.36 20.45
N PRO A 301 -1.18 2.60 21.67
CA PRO A 301 -0.50 3.85 21.98
C PRO A 301 0.84 3.93 21.22
N VAL A 302 1.10 5.11 20.64
CA VAL A 302 2.27 5.36 19.78
C VAL A 302 3.12 6.45 20.43
N SER A 303 4.44 6.22 20.49
CA SER A 303 5.37 7.24 21.00
C SER A 303 5.19 8.56 20.24
N GLN A 304 5.27 9.69 20.93
CA GLN A 304 5.26 11.03 20.35
C GLN A 304 6.67 11.61 20.17
N ILE A 305 7.70 10.92 20.64
CA ILE A 305 9.09 11.37 20.50
C ILE A 305 9.56 11.17 19.06
N ARG A 306 10.16 12.22 18.49
CA ARG A 306 10.68 12.26 17.11
C ARG A 306 12.10 12.80 17.12
N GLY A 307 12.99 12.20 16.34
CA GLY A 307 14.38 12.62 16.21
C GLY A 307 15.21 12.30 17.44
N LYS A 308 15.85 13.32 18.03
CA LYS A 308 16.68 13.14 19.24
C LYS A 308 15.80 12.82 20.44
N LEU A 309 16.27 11.88 21.27
CA LEU A 309 15.63 11.56 22.54
C LEU A 309 15.59 12.81 23.44
N LYS A 310 14.43 13.08 24.03
CA LYS A 310 14.19 14.17 24.99
C LYS A 310 13.57 13.60 26.26
N GLY A 311 13.76 14.30 27.39
CA GLY A 311 13.12 13.94 28.66
C GLY A 311 13.65 12.64 29.28
N THR A 312 14.96 12.42 29.23
CA THR A 312 15.57 11.28 29.94
C THR A 312 15.66 11.58 31.43
N GLY A 313 15.10 10.68 32.23
CA GLY A 313 15.17 10.72 33.70
C GLY A 313 16.22 9.77 34.26
N GLU A 314 15.94 9.30 35.47
CA GLU A 314 16.82 8.44 36.25
C GLU A 314 17.20 7.13 35.55
N PRO A 315 18.39 6.57 35.85
CA PRO A 315 18.77 5.23 35.41
C PRO A 315 17.74 4.16 35.81
N ARG A 316 17.61 3.12 34.98
CA ARG A 316 16.77 1.95 35.25
C ARG A 316 17.60 0.67 35.09
N SER A 317 17.29 -0.34 35.91
CA SER A 317 18.02 -1.61 35.93
C SER A 317 17.83 -2.45 34.66
N GLY A 318 16.63 -2.42 34.06
CA GLY A 318 16.27 -3.27 32.92
C GLY A 318 15.28 -2.68 31.93
N LEU A 319 15.10 -3.40 30.82
CA LEU A 319 14.25 -3.03 29.69
C LEU A 319 12.75 -3.01 30.05
N VAL A 320 12.33 -3.89 30.96
CA VAL A 320 10.95 -3.97 31.47
C VAL A 320 10.94 -3.94 33.00
N GLU A 321 9.75 -3.74 33.59
CA GLU A 321 9.55 -3.85 35.05
C GLU A 321 9.45 -5.30 35.47
N ASN A 322 8.48 -6.01 34.88
CA ASN A 322 8.25 -7.42 35.14
C ASN A 322 8.06 -8.13 33.79
N LEU A 323 8.87 -9.16 33.52
CA LEU A 323 8.70 -9.95 32.29
C LEU A 323 7.41 -10.79 32.33
N SER A 324 6.90 -11.08 33.53
CA SER A 324 5.65 -11.79 33.77
C SER A 324 4.41 -11.10 33.19
N ASP A 325 4.49 -9.80 32.91
CA ASP A 325 3.39 -9.05 32.27
C ASP A 325 3.12 -9.51 30.84
N PHE A 326 4.09 -10.18 30.20
CA PHE A 326 4.03 -10.59 28.80
C PHE A 326 3.86 -12.10 28.62
N VAL A 327 4.49 -12.91 29.47
CA VAL A 327 4.60 -14.37 29.33
C VAL A 327 4.68 -15.04 30.71
N ASP A 328 4.32 -16.32 30.78
CA ASP A 328 4.59 -17.11 31.98
C ASP A 328 6.10 -17.32 32.15
N VAL A 329 6.68 -16.65 33.15
CA VAL A 329 8.11 -16.72 33.44
C VAL A 329 8.52 -18.03 34.11
N LYS A 330 7.58 -18.82 34.67
CA LYS A 330 7.89 -20.08 35.36
C LYS A 330 8.45 -21.13 34.42
N VAL A 331 8.12 -21.05 33.13
CA VAL A 331 8.60 -21.97 32.09
C VAL A 331 9.88 -21.48 31.41
N LEU A 332 10.46 -20.37 31.87
CA LEU A 332 11.70 -19.80 31.33
C LEU A 332 12.87 -19.93 32.31
N PRO A 333 14.11 -20.10 31.83
CA PRO A 333 15.29 -19.97 32.66
C PRO A 333 15.36 -18.58 33.33
N ASN A 334 15.66 -18.57 34.63
CA ASN A 334 15.72 -17.34 35.43
C ASN A 334 16.70 -16.30 34.86
N THR A 335 17.77 -16.73 34.20
CA THR A 335 18.73 -15.84 33.52
C THR A 335 18.08 -15.00 32.42
N ILE A 336 17.05 -15.51 31.72
CA ILE A 336 16.31 -14.71 30.72
C ILE A 336 15.49 -13.62 31.42
N VAL A 337 14.81 -13.96 32.52
CA VAL A 337 14.01 -13.01 33.32
C VAL A 337 14.91 -11.90 33.86
N GLN A 338 16.02 -12.27 34.50
CA GLN A 338 17.01 -11.33 35.03
C GLN A 338 17.60 -10.43 33.94
N PHE A 339 17.84 -10.94 32.74
CA PHE A 339 18.32 -10.10 31.64
C PHE A 339 17.34 -8.98 31.25
N TYR A 340 16.03 -9.25 31.22
CA TYR A 340 15.04 -8.24 30.85
C TYR A 340 14.74 -7.23 31.98
N GLU A 341 14.80 -7.66 33.24
CA GLU A 341 14.48 -6.83 34.42
C GLU A 341 15.72 -6.13 35.02
N GLN A 342 16.91 -6.70 34.81
CA GLN A 342 18.20 -6.24 35.33
C GLN A 342 19.28 -6.26 34.23
N THR A 343 18.93 -5.75 33.05
CA THR A 343 19.78 -5.71 31.88
C THR A 343 21.18 -5.16 32.18
N GLU A 344 21.33 -4.13 33.02
CA GLU A 344 22.62 -3.51 33.36
C GLU A 344 23.71 -4.49 33.87
N ARG A 345 23.30 -5.63 34.43
CA ARG A 345 24.18 -6.72 34.90
C ARG A 345 24.80 -7.53 33.77
N TYR A 346 24.42 -7.30 32.52
CA TYR A 346 24.87 -8.10 31.38
C TYR A 346 25.74 -7.29 30.41
N GLN A 347 26.68 -7.97 29.76
CA GLN A 347 27.43 -7.47 28.61
C GLN A 347 26.81 -7.99 27.32
N LEU A 348 26.71 -7.14 26.29
CA LEU A 348 26.20 -7.53 24.98
C LEU A 348 27.28 -7.44 23.91
N VAL A 349 27.49 -8.55 23.20
CA VAL A 349 28.30 -8.62 21.98
C VAL A 349 27.37 -9.01 20.83
N ALA A 350 27.39 -8.24 19.75
CA ALA A 350 26.55 -8.50 18.57
C ALA A 350 27.39 -8.73 17.31
N SER A 351 26.93 -9.63 16.44
CA SER A 351 27.45 -9.84 15.09
C SER A 351 26.31 -9.63 14.08
N VAL A 352 26.50 -8.69 13.15
CA VAL A 352 25.49 -8.30 12.16
C VAL A 352 25.79 -8.97 10.82
N LYS A 353 24.79 -9.64 10.25
CA LYS A 353 24.86 -10.38 8.99
C LYS A 353 23.79 -9.89 8.04
N TRP A 354 24.21 -9.14 7.02
CA TRP A 354 23.35 -8.71 5.90
C TRP A 354 23.27 -9.79 4.82
N SER A 355 22.07 -9.97 4.25
CA SER A 355 21.86 -10.79 3.06
C SER A 355 22.58 -10.20 1.85
N THR A 356 23.13 -11.05 0.97
CA THR A 356 23.97 -10.61 -0.16
C THR A 356 23.23 -9.66 -1.11
N TRP A 357 21.95 -9.95 -1.41
CA TRP A 357 21.11 -9.13 -2.29
C TRP A 357 20.81 -7.74 -1.70
N PHE A 358 20.86 -7.58 -0.37
CA PHE A 358 20.57 -6.32 0.31
C PHE A 358 21.82 -5.45 0.53
N LYS A 359 23.03 -5.98 0.32
CA LYS A 359 24.28 -5.24 0.56
C LYS A 359 24.38 -3.90 -0.19
N PRO A 360 23.98 -3.78 -1.47
CA PRO A 360 24.01 -2.49 -2.17
C PRO A 360 23.11 -1.44 -1.48
N LEU A 361 21.90 -1.84 -1.10
CA LEU A 361 20.96 -1.00 -0.36
C LEU A 361 21.48 -0.66 1.04
N ALA A 362 22.11 -1.62 1.73
CA ALA A 362 22.73 -1.42 3.04
C ALA A 362 23.84 -0.37 3.01
N TRP A 363 24.54 -0.21 1.88
CA TRP A 363 25.57 0.80 1.71
C TRP A 363 24.98 2.21 1.63
N CYS A 364 23.97 2.41 0.77
CA CYS A 364 23.22 3.68 0.71
C CYS A 364 22.58 4.00 2.06
N TYR A 365 22.00 2.98 2.70
CA TYR A 365 21.41 3.07 4.02
C TYR A 365 22.42 3.51 5.09
N LYS A 366 23.67 3.04 5.06
CA LYS A 366 24.69 3.43 6.04
C LYS A 366 25.01 4.92 5.96
N TRP A 367 25.04 5.49 4.76
CA TRP A 367 25.27 6.92 4.60
C TRP A 367 24.18 7.75 5.28
N ILE A 368 22.92 7.32 5.12
CA ILE A 368 21.77 7.92 5.80
C ILE A 368 21.84 7.67 7.32
N SER A 369 22.06 6.43 7.76
CA SER A 369 22.02 6.07 9.19
C SER A 369 23.13 6.73 10.02
N MET A 370 24.31 6.97 9.44
CA MET A 370 25.37 7.74 10.10
C MET A 370 24.94 9.18 10.36
N LYS A 371 24.21 9.80 9.42
CA LYS A 371 23.68 11.16 9.57
C LYS A 371 22.53 11.23 10.59
N LEU A 372 21.76 10.14 10.72
CA LEU A 372 20.61 10.07 11.62
C LEU A 372 20.94 9.61 13.05
N GLN A 373 22.13 9.05 13.29
CA GLN A 373 22.52 8.43 14.57
C GLN A 373 21.51 7.40 15.11
N GLN A 374 20.75 6.79 14.20
CA GLN A 374 19.73 5.80 14.49
C GLN A 374 19.89 4.63 13.55
N LEU A 375 19.71 3.42 14.10
CA LEU A 375 19.85 2.16 13.38
C LEU A 375 21.22 2.01 12.65
N ASN A 376 22.29 2.62 13.17
CA ASN A 376 23.64 2.57 12.58
C ASN A 376 24.32 1.20 12.84
N LEU A 377 23.72 0.14 12.32
CA LEU A 377 24.23 -1.22 12.48
C LEU A 377 25.54 -1.40 11.69
N PRO A 378 26.56 -2.06 12.27
CA PRO A 378 27.80 -2.32 11.55
C PRO A 378 27.53 -3.16 10.29
N ILE A 379 28.14 -2.76 9.18
CA ILE A 379 28.17 -3.59 7.95
C ILE A 379 29.10 -4.81 8.15
N SER A 380 30.08 -4.67 9.03
CA SER A 380 31.03 -5.75 9.34
C SER A 380 30.36 -6.84 10.19
N ARG A 381 30.68 -8.09 9.86
CA ARG A 381 30.27 -9.27 10.63
C ARG A 381 31.07 -9.43 11.93
N LYS A 382 32.11 -8.62 12.16
CA LYS A 382 32.98 -8.73 13.34
C LYS A 382 32.16 -8.55 14.62
N PRO A 383 32.26 -9.49 15.59
CA PRO A 383 31.65 -9.31 16.90
C PRO A 383 32.08 -7.98 17.49
N THR A 384 31.11 -7.17 17.89
CA THR A 384 31.36 -5.84 18.43
C THR A 384 30.61 -5.73 19.74
N GLU A 385 31.33 -5.34 20.79
CA GLU A 385 30.75 -5.04 22.08
C GLU A 385 29.91 -3.77 22.00
N MET A 386 28.72 -3.81 22.58
CA MET A 386 27.81 -2.67 22.67
C MET A 386 27.72 -2.23 24.13
N THR A 387 28.22 -1.03 24.42
CA THR A 387 27.95 -0.39 25.72
C THR A 387 26.57 0.23 25.67
N TYR A 388 25.88 0.29 26.80
CA TYR A 388 24.54 0.87 26.84
C TYR A 388 24.19 1.41 28.22
N THR A 389 23.15 2.23 28.23
CA THR A 389 22.50 2.73 29.45
C THR A 389 21.00 2.64 29.24
N ILE A 390 20.26 2.37 30.33
CA ILE A 390 18.81 2.39 30.31
C ILE A 390 18.35 3.55 31.21
N ARG A 391 17.48 4.41 30.68
CA ARG A 391 16.95 5.56 31.41
C ARG A 391 15.44 5.62 31.30
N ALA A 392 14.79 6.12 32.35
CA ALA A 392 13.38 6.50 32.26
C ALA A 392 13.18 7.57 31.18
N VAL A 393 12.01 7.56 30.55
CA VAL A 393 11.54 8.62 29.66
C VAL A 393 10.26 9.18 30.26
N ASP A 394 10.07 10.50 30.15
CA ASP A 394 8.84 11.15 30.59
C ASP A 394 7.60 10.59 29.84
N PRO A 395 6.64 9.96 30.55
CA PRO A 395 5.42 9.42 29.96
C PRO A 395 4.56 10.46 29.24
N VAL A 396 4.59 11.72 29.66
CA VAL A 396 3.82 12.81 29.04
C VAL A 396 4.42 13.17 27.69
N LEU A 397 5.76 13.20 27.59
CA LEU A 397 6.45 13.47 26.33
C LEU A 397 6.40 12.29 25.36
N ASP A 398 6.43 11.06 25.85
CA ASP A 398 6.37 9.87 25.01
C ASP A 398 4.92 9.48 24.66
N GLY A 399 3.95 9.72 25.54
CA GLY A 399 2.54 9.35 25.34
C GLY A 399 2.23 7.86 25.57
N ARG A 400 3.16 7.10 26.17
CA ARG A 400 2.97 5.68 26.55
C ARG A 400 3.32 5.47 28.02
N LYS A 401 2.87 4.33 28.58
CA LYS A 401 3.03 3.99 30.00
C LYS A 401 4.46 3.52 30.32
N SER A 402 5.05 4.09 31.38
CA SER A 402 6.38 3.72 31.90
C SER A 402 7.48 3.55 30.83
N PRO A 403 7.70 4.53 29.93
CA PRO A 403 8.63 4.35 28.83
C PRO A 403 10.09 4.37 29.31
N ARG A 404 10.93 3.52 28.69
CA ARG A 404 12.35 3.33 29.04
C ARG A 404 13.22 3.37 27.79
N ALA A 405 14.19 4.27 27.75
CA ALA A 405 15.12 4.38 26.64
C ALA A 405 16.33 3.47 26.84
N TRP A 406 16.51 2.50 25.95
CA TRP A 406 17.73 1.72 25.80
C TRP A 406 18.66 2.41 24.81
N ILE A 407 19.68 3.08 25.35
CA ILE A 407 20.64 3.89 24.58
C ILE A 407 21.92 3.06 24.42
N ARG A 408 22.19 2.60 23.20
CA ARG A 408 23.35 1.77 22.86
C ARG A 408 24.41 2.58 22.13
N LYS A 409 25.67 2.37 22.51
CA LYS A 409 26.86 3.04 21.97
C LYS A 409 27.89 2.02 21.47
N VAL A 410 28.55 2.35 20.38
CA VAL A 410 29.72 1.62 19.86
C VAL A 410 30.83 2.64 19.63
N LYS A 411 32.01 2.42 20.22
CA LYS A 411 33.15 3.36 20.13
C LYS A 411 32.73 4.82 20.45
N ASN A 412 32.00 5.01 21.56
CA ASN A 412 31.44 6.29 22.04
C ASN A 412 30.40 7.00 21.16
N ASN A 413 30.09 6.49 19.97
CA ASN A 413 28.99 7.02 19.17
C ASN A 413 27.67 6.34 19.56
N THR A 414 26.62 7.14 19.77
CA THR A 414 25.26 6.60 19.90
C THR A 414 24.87 5.92 18.60
N VAL A 415 24.61 4.63 18.69
CA VAL A 415 24.27 3.79 17.54
C VAL A 415 22.76 3.57 17.45
N PHE A 416 22.10 3.50 18.61
CA PHE A 416 20.71 3.07 18.68
C PHE A 416 20.02 3.59 19.93
N VAL A 417 18.85 4.20 19.78
CA VAL A 417 17.95 4.49 20.89
C VAL A 417 16.61 3.83 20.58
N ALA A 418 16.20 2.89 21.44
CA ALA A 418 14.84 2.35 21.45
C ALA A 418 14.16 2.69 22.76
N ILE A 419 12.90 3.11 22.68
CA ILE A 419 12.06 3.43 23.82
C ILE A 419 11.06 2.29 24.02
N TYR A 420 11.33 1.46 25.00
CA TYR A 420 10.50 0.34 25.42
C TYR A 420 9.32 0.84 26.24
N SER A 421 8.16 0.25 25.98
CA SER A 421 6.92 0.42 26.70
C SER A 421 6.13 -0.87 26.52
N GLN A 422 4.98 -0.97 27.17
CA GLN A 422 4.00 -2.01 26.89
C GLN A 422 2.61 -1.42 26.70
N HIS A 423 1.75 -2.18 26.04
CA HIS A 423 0.32 -1.92 25.98
C HIS A 423 -0.43 -3.25 25.94
N GLU A 424 -1.70 -3.21 26.30
CA GLU A 424 -2.58 -4.37 26.26
C GLU A 424 -3.69 -4.14 25.24
N THR A 425 -3.95 -5.15 24.41
CA THR A 425 -5.06 -5.17 23.48
C THR A 425 -5.77 -6.52 23.62
N GLU A 426 -7.06 -6.49 23.99
CA GLU A 426 -7.92 -7.68 24.08
C GLU A 426 -7.30 -8.83 24.91
N GLY A 427 -6.81 -8.51 26.12
CA GLY A 427 -6.26 -9.49 27.06
C GLY A 427 -4.82 -9.94 26.76
N ARG A 428 -4.15 -9.35 25.77
CA ARG A 428 -2.76 -9.66 25.43
C ARG A 428 -1.85 -8.44 25.56
N THR A 429 -0.78 -8.59 26.34
CA THR A 429 0.27 -7.57 26.48
C THR A 429 1.27 -7.67 25.34
N TYR A 430 1.56 -6.53 24.71
CA TYR A 430 2.55 -6.41 23.65
C TYR A 430 3.73 -5.55 24.11
N MET A 431 4.94 -5.94 23.69
CA MET A 431 6.12 -5.09 23.84
C MET A 431 6.11 -4.03 22.75
N ASN A 432 5.98 -2.77 23.15
CA ASN A 432 5.81 -1.63 22.26
C ASN A 432 7.11 -0.82 22.25
N ILE A 433 7.87 -0.95 21.17
CA ILE A 433 9.21 -0.38 21.03
C ILE A 433 9.15 0.76 20.03
N ALA A 434 9.53 1.97 20.44
CA ALA A 434 9.64 3.11 19.53
C ALA A 434 11.11 3.43 19.23
N LEU A 435 11.41 3.62 17.95
CA LEU A 435 12.69 4.09 17.45
C LEU A 435 12.45 5.48 16.83
N PRO A 436 12.78 6.55 17.58
CA PRO A 436 12.63 7.91 17.08
C PRO A 436 13.48 8.14 15.82
N LEU A 437 12.85 8.65 14.76
CA LEU A 437 13.49 9.02 13.49
C LEU A 437 13.25 10.53 13.23
N PRO A 438 13.96 11.18 12.29
CA PRO A 438 13.63 12.56 11.93
C PRO A 438 12.18 12.67 11.45
N PHE A 439 11.39 13.54 12.09
CA PHE A 439 9.97 13.79 11.81
C PHE A 439 9.02 12.59 11.98
N SER A 440 9.53 11.37 12.20
CA SER A 440 8.74 10.14 12.34
C SER A 440 9.24 9.26 13.51
N SER A 441 8.54 8.18 13.81
CA SER A 441 9.03 7.13 14.71
C SER A 441 8.67 5.78 14.13
N MET A 442 9.65 4.88 14.06
CA MET A 442 9.35 3.49 13.75
C MET A 442 8.88 2.81 15.04
N ILE A 443 7.82 2.02 14.95
CA ILE A 443 7.21 1.35 16.10
C ILE A 443 7.23 -0.15 15.83
N GLY A 444 7.96 -0.90 16.64
CA GLY A 444 7.93 -2.36 16.68
C GLY A 444 6.97 -2.81 17.75
N ILE A 445 5.89 -3.47 17.36
CA ILE A 445 4.97 -4.15 18.28
C ILE A 445 5.28 -5.64 18.23
N LEU A 446 5.83 -6.15 19.34
CA LEU A 446 6.29 -7.52 19.46
C LEU A 446 5.41 -8.29 20.45
N GLN A 447 4.91 -9.42 19.99
CA GLN A 447 4.32 -10.46 20.82
C GLN A 447 5.43 -11.29 21.45
N LEU A 448 5.30 -11.61 22.73
CA LEU A 448 6.22 -12.49 23.45
C LEU A 448 5.54 -13.85 23.67
N ASP A 449 6.29 -14.93 23.46
CA ASP A 449 5.86 -16.30 23.72
C ASP A 449 7.01 -17.08 24.37
N ALA A 450 6.68 -17.95 25.34
CA ALA A 450 7.62 -18.89 25.95
C ALA A 450 7.45 -20.27 25.29
N VAL A 451 8.49 -20.76 24.61
CA VAL A 451 8.45 -22.02 23.83
C VAL A 451 9.68 -22.86 24.13
N ASP A 452 9.49 -24.02 24.77
CA ASP A 452 10.55 -24.96 25.16
C ASP A 452 11.70 -24.30 25.97
N GLY A 453 11.36 -23.48 26.97
CA GLY A 453 12.36 -22.75 27.76
C GLY A 453 13.08 -21.61 27.02
N ARG A 454 12.62 -21.26 25.82
CA ARG A 454 13.12 -20.13 25.03
C ARG A 454 12.11 -19.00 25.04
N LEU A 455 12.59 -17.76 25.04
CA LEU A 455 11.75 -16.58 24.86
C LEU A 455 11.77 -16.18 23.39
N VAL A 456 10.60 -16.11 22.77
CA VAL A 456 10.40 -15.71 21.38
C VAL A 456 9.71 -14.36 21.34
N LEU A 457 10.27 -13.39 20.62
CA LEU A 457 9.59 -12.13 20.32
C LEU A 457 9.30 -12.10 18.82
N SER A 458 8.06 -11.82 18.44
CA SER A 458 7.66 -11.82 17.03
C SER A 458 6.79 -10.62 16.69
N SER A 459 7.08 -9.98 15.56
CA SER A 459 6.18 -9.01 14.94
C SER A 459 5.27 -9.67 13.88
N GLU A 460 5.39 -10.98 13.65
CA GLU A 460 4.57 -11.78 12.70
C GLU A 460 3.38 -12.46 13.40
N GLY A 461 2.88 -11.87 14.48
CA GLY A 461 1.74 -12.37 15.24
C GLY A 461 0.40 -11.76 14.83
N ASP A 462 -0.63 -12.08 15.60
CA ASP A 462 -1.99 -11.58 15.37
C ASP A 462 -2.19 -10.15 15.91
N ARG A 463 -3.24 -9.50 15.41
CA ARG A 463 -3.75 -8.18 15.84
C ARG A 463 -2.73 -7.06 15.66
N ASP A 464 -2.14 -6.56 16.74
CA ASP A 464 -1.28 -5.38 16.74
C ASP A 464 0.16 -5.67 16.33
N SER A 465 0.60 -6.94 16.37
CA SER A 465 1.96 -7.34 16.01
C SER A 465 2.37 -6.80 14.64
N GLY A 466 3.53 -6.18 14.58
CA GLY A 466 4.04 -5.62 13.33
C GLY A 466 5.04 -4.50 13.53
N VAL A 467 5.63 -4.07 12.41
CA VAL A 467 6.49 -2.89 12.36
C VAL A 467 5.72 -1.79 11.65
N TYR A 468 5.66 -0.61 12.27
CA TYR A 468 4.89 0.54 11.80
C TYR A 468 5.78 1.77 11.68
N LEU A 469 5.37 2.72 10.83
CA LEU A 469 5.92 4.06 10.81
C LEU A 469 4.84 5.06 11.23
N ALA A 470 5.15 5.83 12.27
CA ALA A 470 4.32 6.92 12.75
C ALA A 470 4.84 8.25 12.21
N LEU A 471 4.02 8.95 11.42
CA LEU A 471 4.29 10.27 10.85
C LEU A 471 3.17 11.23 11.26
N GLY A 472 3.50 12.19 12.13
CA GLY A 472 2.49 13.03 12.78
C GLY A 472 1.44 12.18 13.49
N SER A 473 0.16 12.37 13.14
CA SER A 473 -0.98 11.61 13.67
C SER A 473 -1.31 10.33 12.88
N THR A 474 -0.48 9.96 11.91
CA THR A 474 -0.76 8.84 10.99
C THR A 474 0.21 7.70 11.25
N THR A 475 -0.31 6.47 11.31
CA THR A 475 0.48 5.25 11.50
C THR A 475 0.16 4.27 10.39
N PHE A 476 1.18 3.71 9.73
CA PHE A 476 1.00 2.61 8.79
C PHE A 476 2.01 1.49 8.97
N LYS A 477 1.56 0.27 8.69
CA LYS A 477 2.35 -0.94 8.78
C LYS A 477 3.35 -1.02 7.62
N LEU A 478 4.62 -1.15 7.96
CA LEU A 478 5.70 -1.36 7.01
C LEU A 478 5.71 -2.84 6.58
N PRO A 479 6.27 -3.16 5.40
CA PRO A 479 6.45 -4.55 4.95
C PRO A 479 7.65 -5.19 5.67
N LEU A 480 7.85 -4.88 6.94
CA LEU A 480 8.95 -5.37 7.77
C LEU A 480 8.41 -6.33 8.80
N SER A 481 9.20 -7.36 9.08
CA SER A 481 8.95 -8.23 10.21
C SER A 481 10.22 -8.56 10.97
N GLU A 482 10.07 -8.77 12.27
CA GLU A 482 11.13 -9.05 13.23
C GLU A 482 10.80 -10.32 14.01
N TYR A 483 11.81 -11.14 14.22
CA TYR A 483 11.72 -12.38 14.99
C TYR A 483 12.97 -12.56 15.83
N PHE A 484 12.80 -12.66 17.15
CA PHE A 484 13.86 -12.89 18.12
C PHE A 484 13.67 -14.24 18.80
N VAL A 485 14.77 -14.95 19.01
CA VAL A 485 14.81 -16.15 19.86
C VAL A 485 15.93 -15.98 20.86
N ILE A 486 15.58 -15.96 22.14
CA ILE A 486 16.51 -15.87 23.26
C ILE A 486 16.50 -17.21 23.98
N ARG A 487 17.70 -17.73 24.25
CA ARG A 487 17.89 -19.00 24.96
C ARG A 487 19.09 -18.92 25.89
N GLU A 488 19.01 -19.63 27.00
CA GLU A 488 20.16 -19.87 27.86
C GLU A 488 21.05 -20.96 27.24
N GLN A 489 22.35 -20.67 27.11
CA GLN A 489 23.34 -21.67 26.69
C GLN A 489 23.95 -22.37 27.90
N SER A 490 24.21 -21.60 28.96
CA SER A 490 24.64 -22.06 30.28
C SER A 490 24.24 -20.99 31.29
N ARG A 491 24.24 -21.31 32.58
CA ARG A 491 23.93 -20.34 33.64
C ARG A 491 24.73 -19.04 33.44
N GLY A 492 24.05 -17.89 33.41
CA GLY A 492 24.66 -16.57 33.19
C GLY A 492 25.05 -16.24 31.73
N VAL A 493 24.84 -17.15 30.78
CA VAL A 493 25.19 -16.95 29.35
C VAL A 493 23.96 -17.19 28.47
N LEU A 494 23.48 -16.13 27.84
CA LEU A 494 22.39 -16.19 26.87
C LEU A 494 22.91 -16.01 25.43
N THR A 495 22.20 -16.63 24.51
CA THR A 495 22.31 -16.33 23.07
C THR A 495 20.98 -15.81 22.58
N ALA A 496 21.02 -14.77 21.73
CA ALA A 496 19.83 -14.28 21.05
C ALA A 496 20.06 -14.21 19.55
N GLU A 497 19.10 -14.71 18.78
CA GLU A 497 19.07 -14.57 17.33
C GLU A 497 17.96 -13.62 16.95
N HIS A 498 18.28 -12.54 16.23
CA HIS A 498 17.32 -11.58 15.70
C HIS A 498 17.33 -11.66 14.17
N LYS A 499 16.19 -11.98 13.57
CA LYS A 499 15.98 -12.04 12.12
C LYS A 499 15.00 -10.94 11.70
N MET A 500 15.36 -10.19 10.67
CA MET A 500 14.47 -9.23 10.03
C MET A 500 14.21 -9.61 8.57
N LYS A 501 12.95 -9.48 8.16
CA LYS A 501 12.50 -9.69 6.79
C LYS A 501 11.87 -8.41 6.24
N ILE A 502 11.97 -8.23 4.93
CA ILE A 502 11.25 -7.19 4.17
C ILE A 502 10.46 -7.88 3.06
N PHE A 503 9.15 -7.62 2.98
CA PHE A 503 8.21 -8.38 2.13
C PHE A 503 8.33 -9.90 2.31
N GLY A 504 8.60 -10.36 3.54
CA GLY A 504 8.81 -11.78 3.85
C GLY A 504 10.16 -12.35 3.44
N VAL A 505 11.03 -11.57 2.78
CA VAL A 505 12.38 -11.99 2.38
C VAL A 505 13.40 -11.60 3.46
N PRO A 506 14.19 -12.53 4.01
CA PRO A 506 15.22 -12.22 4.99
C PRO A 506 16.30 -11.28 4.42
N PHE A 507 16.53 -10.15 5.08
CA PHE A 507 17.54 -9.17 4.66
C PHE A 507 18.63 -8.92 5.72
N LEU A 508 18.33 -9.18 6.99
CA LEU A 508 19.23 -8.93 8.10
C LEU A 508 19.06 -9.98 9.20
N ARG A 509 20.20 -10.42 9.74
CA ARG A 509 20.28 -11.28 10.93
C ARG A 509 21.31 -10.70 11.89
N ILE A 510 21.01 -10.67 13.18
CA ILE A 510 21.92 -10.26 14.24
C ILE A 510 22.01 -11.39 15.26
N ASP A 511 23.21 -11.87 15.51
CA ASP A 511 23.49 -12.86 16.55
C ASP A 511 24.08 -12.14 17.77
N TYR A 512 23.48 -12.32 18.94
CA TYR A 512 23.92 -11.74 20.20
C TYR A 512 24.46 -12.82 21.12
N ARG A 513 25.56 -12.50 21.81
CA ARG A 513 26.05 -13.19 22.99
C ARG A 513 25.91 -12.25 24.18
N ILE A 514 25.21 -12.70 25.21
CA ILE A 514 24.86 -11.91 26.38
C ILE A 514 25.41 -12.65 27.60
N VAL A 515 26.27 -12.00 28.36
CA VAL A 515 27.01 -12.63 29.47
C VAL A 515 26.80 -11.80 30.74
N GLU A 516 26.43 -12.45 31.84
CA GLU A 516 26.34 -11.81 33.15
C GLU A 516 27.74 -11.35 33.61
N LYS A 517 27.83 -10.16 34.18
CA LYS A 517 29.07 -9.52 34.65
C LYS A 517 29.59 -10.09 35.96
#